data_AF-A0A2H0K9W3-F1
#
_entry.id   AF-A0A2H0K9W3-F1
#
_cell.length_a   1.000
_cell.length_b   1.000
_cell.length_c   1.000
_cell.angle_alpha   90.00
_cell.angle_beta   90.00
_cell.angle_gamma   90.00
#
_symmetry.space_group_name_H-M   'P 1'
#
loop_
_entity.id
_entity.type
_entity.pdbx_description
1 polymer ?
#
loop_
_entity_poly.entity_id
_entity_poly.type
_entity_poly.pdbx_seq_one_letter_code
_entity_poly.pdbx_strand_id
1 'polypeptide(L)'
;MKSVVICGSNKFGKEALQFAKSLTKLGVTVFVPHFYTTKGGDMEKASSVDRPFIALGLTHDHFYKIRMADVVFVYNKGGYVG
;
A
#
# COMPACT_ATOMS: atom_id res chain seq x y z
N MET A 1 -13.66 -8.37 14.68
CA MET A 1 -12.41 -7.57 14.68
C MET A 1 -12.49 -6.68 13.46
N LYS A 2 -12.33 -5.35 13.59
CA LYS A 2 -12.41 -4.45 12.43
C LYS A 2 -11.09 -4.47 11.66
N SER A 3 -11.18 -4.37 10.35
CA SER A 3 -10.07 -4.40 9.42
C SER A 3 -9.91 -3.07 8.68
N VAL A 4 -8.67 -2.69 8.41
CA VAL A 4 -8.32 -1.43 7.71
C VAL A 4 -7.38 -1.75 6.57
N VAL A 5 -7.65 -1.20 5.39
CA VAL A 5 -6.66 -1.08 4.32
C VAL A 5 -6.06 0.32 4.36
N ILE A 6 -4.72 0.40 4.28
CA ILE A 6 -4.03 1.67 4.07
C ILE A 6 -3.88 1.88 2.57
N CYS A 7 -4.34 3.01 2.05
CA CYS A 7 -4.06 3.49 0.70
C CYS A 7 -3.05 4.63 0.81
N GLY A 8 -1.93 4.56 0.09
CA GLY A 8 -0.93 5.62 0.14
C GLY A 8 0.24 5.42 -0.80
N SER A 9 1.01 6.49 -0.96
CA SER A 9 2.13 6.54 -1.89
C SER A 9 3.31 5.67 -1.48
N ASN A 10 3.99 5.09 -2.47
CA ASN A 10 5.33 4.52 -2.29
C ASN A 10 6.33 5.50 -1.67
N LYS A 11 6.16 6.81 -1.92
CA LYS A 11 6.99 7.88 -1.35
C LYS A 11 7.03 7.86 0.19
N PHE A 12 5.93 7.46 0.82
CA PHE A 12 5.76 7.44 2.27
C PHE A 12 5.63 6.01 2.82
N GLY A 13 6.10 5.01 2.07
CA GLY A 13 5.91 3.60 2.42
C GLY A 13 6.49 3.23 3.79
N LYS A 14 7.63 3.81 4.19
CA LYS A 14 8.24 3.54 5.50
C LYS A 14 7.34 4.02 6.64
N GLU A 15 6.85 5.24 6.56
CA GLU A 15 5.99 5.83 7.59
C GLU A 15 4.61 5.19 7.62
N ALA A 16 4.04 4.87 6.45
CA ALA A 16 2.78 4.13 6.35
C ALA A 16 2.89 2.72 6.96
N LEU A 17 4.01 2.02 6.76
CA LEU A 17 4.27 0.72 7.40
C LEU A 17 4.46 0.85 8.93
N GLN A 18 5.09 1.92 9.39
CA GLN A 18 5.21 2.18 10.83
C GLN A 18 3.84 2.45 11.47
N PHE A 19 2.99 3.24 10.78
CA PHE A 19 1.62 3.47 11.20
C PHE A 19 0.80 2.17 11.23
N ALA A 20 0.94 1.32 10.21
CA ALA A 20 0.31 0.00 10.16
C ALA A 20 0.68 -0.86 11.38
N LYS A 21 1.98 -0.91 11.73
CA LYS A 21 2.46 -1.65 12.91
C LYS A 21 1.81 -1.14 14.21
N SER A 22 1.63 0.17 14.35
CA SER A 22 0.95 0.75 15.52
C SER A 22 -0.51 0.32 15.60
N LEU A 23 -1.24 0.33 14.48
CA LEU A 23 -2.63 -0.16 14.42
C LEU A 23 -2.73 -1.66 14.72
N THR A 24 -1.82 -2.47 14.20
CA THR A 24 -1.78 -3.91 14.48
C THR A 24 -1.56 -4.19 15.97
N LYS A 25 -0.69 -3.42 16.65
CA LYS A 25 -0.49 -3.53 18.10
C LYS A 25 -1.76 -3.23 18.93
N LEU A 26 -2.69 -2.46 18.36
CA LEU A 26 -3.99 -2.17 18.97
C LEU A 26 -5.06 -3.23 18.66
N GLY A 27 -4.68 -4.35 18.01
CA GLY A 27 -5.59 -5.46 17.69
C GLY A 27 -6.40 -5.25 16.40
N VAL A 28 -6.01 -4.31 15.54
CA VAL A 28 -6.64 -4.08 14.24
C VAL A 28 -6.00 -4.98 13.18
N THR A 29 -6.80 -5.63 12.34
CA THR A 29 -6.30 -6.31 11.14
C THR A 29 -5.96 -5.26 10.09
N VAL A 30 -4.69 -5.15 9.67
CA VAL A 30 -4.24 -4.09 8.75
C VAL A 30 -3.73 -4.69 7.44
N PHE A 31 -4.34 -4.28 6.33
CA PHE A 31 -3.85 -4.53 4.99
C PHE A 31 -3.04 -3.33 4.50
N VAL A 32 -1.83 -3.57 3.99
CA VAL A 32 -0.96 -2.52 3.44
C VAL A 32 -0.79 -2.70 1.94
N PRO A 33 -0.61 -1.60 1.17
CA PRO A 33 -0.22 -1.69 -0.23
C PRO A 33 1.09 -2.47 -0.33
N HIS A 34 1.30 -3.14 -1.46
CA HIS A 34 2.63 -3.61 -1.79
C HIS A 34 3.48 -2.38 -2.18
N PHE A 35 4.14 -1.77 -1.21
CA PHE A 35 5.05 -0.65 -1.43
C PHE A 35 6.30 -1.12 -2.19
N TYR A 36 6.16 -1.33 -3.51
CA TYR A 36 7.14 -1.92 -4.40
C TYR A 36 8.54 -1.32 -4.22
N THR A 37 8.65 0.01 -4.21
CA THR A 37 9.92 0.70 -4.00
C THR A 37 10.51 0.46 -2.61
N THR A 38 9.67 0.44 -1.57
CA THR A 38 10.12 0.16 -0.20
C THR A 38 10.60 -1.29 -0.04
N LYS A 39 10.11 -2.20 -0.89
CA LYS A 39 10.50 -3.61 -0.92
C LYS A 39 11.67 -3.90 -1.88
N GLY A 40 12.33 -2.87 -2.41
CA GLY A 40 13.50 -3.01 -3.28
C GLY A 40 13.18 -3.09 -4.77
N GLY A 41 11.91 -2.97 -5.16
CA GLY A 41 11.51 -2.84 -6.56
C GLY A 41 11.89 -1.48 -7.14
N ASP A 42 12.21 -1.44 -8.42
CA ASP A 42 12.57 -0.21 -9.12
C ASP A 42 11.83 -0.16 -10.46
N MET A 43 10.77 0.66 -10.53
CA MET A 43 9.95 0.79 -11.73
C MET A 43 10.72 1.40 -12.89
N GLU A 44 11.79 2.17 -12.65
CA GLU A 44 12.61 2.76 -13.72
C GLU A 44 13.57 1.75 -14.35
N LYS A 45 13.90 0.66 -13.63
CA LYS A 45 14.72 -0.44 -14.16
C LYS A 45 13.90 -1.52 -14.86
N ALA A 46 12.60 -1.57 -14.63
CA ALA A 46 11.71 -2.48 -15.33
C ALA A 46 11.67 -2.15 -16.83
N SER A 47 11.66 -3.18 -17.68
CA SER A 47 11.50 -2.99 -19.11
C SER A 47 10.17 -2.31 -19.43
N SER A 48 10.07 -1.65 -20.59
CA SER A 48 8.81 -1.06 -21.05
C SER A 48 7.70 -2.10 -21.21
N VAL A 49 8.06 -3.36 -21.45
CA VAL A 49 7.13 -4.49 -21.58
C VAL A 49 6.65 -4.97 -20.21
N ASP A 50 7.53 -5.06 -19.21
CA ASP A 50 7.17 -5.60 -17.89
C ASP A 50 6.47 -4.58 -16.99
N ARG A 51 6.78 -3.29 -17.18
CA ARG A 51 6.26 -2.20 -16.35
C ARG A 51 4.73 -2.18 -16.26
N PRO A 52 3.95 -2.33 -17.36
CA PRO A 52 2.49 -2.47 -17.29
C PRO A 52 2.04 -3.70 -16.50
N PHE A 53 2.68 -4.85 -16.65
CA PHE A 53 2.31 -6.07 -15.93
C PHE A 53 2.54 -5.93 -14.42
N ILE A 54 3.66 -5.31 -14.02
CA ILE A 54 3.93 -4.99 -12.61
C ILE A 54 2.82 -4.07 -12.07
N ALA A 55 2.49 -2.99 -12.79
CA ALA A 55 1.45 -2.06 -12.37
C ALA A 55 0.08 -2.73 -12.24
N LEU A 56 -0.30 -3.59 -13.19
CA LEU A 56 -1.53 -4.37 -13.15
C LEU A 56 -1.57 -5.31 -11.92
N GLY A 57 -0.49 -6.03 -11.66
CA GLY A 57 -0.39 -6.92 -10.51
C GLY A 57 -0.52 -6.19 -9.17
N LEU A 58 0.20 -5.07 -9.02
CA LEU A 58 0.12 -4.22 -7.82
C LEU A 58 -1.28 -3.64 -7.63
N THR A 59 -1.93 -3.21 -8.73
CA THR A 59 -3.30 -2.66 -8.69
C THR A 59 -4.31 -3.73 -8.28
N HIS A 60 -4.22 -4.93 -8.89
CA HIS A 60 -5.10 -6.04 -8.57
C HIS A 60 -4.97 -6.47 -7.10
N ASP A 61 -3.75 -6.63 -6.60
CA ASP A 61 -3.47 -6.93 -5.18
C ASP A 61 -4.06 -5.87 -4.25
N HIS A 62 -3.88 -4.58 -4.58
CA HIS A 62 -4.39 -3.51 -3.74
C HIS A 62 -5.92 -3.42 -3.74
N PHE A 63 -6.56 -3.57 -4.90
CA PHE A 63 -8.02 -3.61 -4.99
C PHE A 63 -8.62 -4.80 -4.26
N TYR A 64 -7.95 -5.95 -4.29
CA TYR A 64 -8.36 -7.10 -3.49
C TYR A 64 -8.34 -6.79 -1.98
N LYS A 65 -7.29 -6.12 -1.49
CA LYS A 65 -7.20 -5.66 -0.08
C LYS A 65 -8.27 -4.64 0.28
N ILE A 66 -8.60 -3.72 -0.64
CA ILE A 66 -9.69 -2.76 -0.43
C ILE A 66 -11.03 -3.48 -0.24
N ARG A 67 -11.31 -4.49 -1.05
CA ARG A 67 -12.55 -5.28 -0.95
C ARG A 67 -12.65 -6.09 0.34
N MET A 68 -11.52 -6.52 0.91
CA MET A 68 -11.49 -7.29 2.15
C MET A 68 -11.62 -6.43 3.42
N ALA A 69 -11.36 -5.13 3.34
CA ALA A 69 -11.29 -4.27 4.51
C ALA A 69 -12.64 -3.63 4.86
N ASP A 70 -12.91 -3.47 6.15
CA ASP A 70 -14.08 -2.73 6.64
C ASP A 70 -13.93 -1.21 6.46
N VAL A 71 -12.69 -0.71 6.47
CA VAL A 71 -12.35 0.71 6.42
C VAL A 71 -11.19 0.96 5.47
N VAL A 72 -11.31 2.01 4.66
CA VAL A 72 -10.20 2.57 3.87
C VAL A 72 -9.59 3.75 4.63
N PHE A 73 -8.30 3.65 4.93
CA PHE A 73 -7.51 4.75 5.48
C PHE A 73 -6.59 5.33 4.41
N VAL A 74 -6.77 6.59 4.04
CA VAL A 74 -5.90 7.29 3.09
C VAL A 74 -4.75 7.94 3.85
N TYR A 75 -3.52 7.47 3.60
CA TYR A 75 -2.31 8.03 4.19
C TYR A 75 -1.88 9.30 3.43
N ASN A 76 -2.36 10.45 3.89
CA ASN A 76 -2.27 11.75 3.21
C ASN A 76 -1.21 12.69 3.81
N LYS A 77 0.04 12.22 3.98
CA LYS A 77 1.10 13.02 4.60
C LYS A 77 1.33 14.34 3.85
N GLY A 78 1.18 15.46 4.56
CA GLY A 78 1.31 16.80 3.98
C GLY A 78 0.26 17.13 2.91
N GLY A 79 -0.91 16.47 2.95
CA GLY A 79 -1.97 16.64 1.96
C GLY A 79 -1.74 15.90 0.64
N TYR A 80 -0.67 15.11 0.52
CA TYR A 80 -0.41 14.34 -0.70
C TYR A 80 -1.29 13.09 -0.76
N VAL A 81 -2.10 12.96 -1.82
CA VAL A 81 -2.87 11.77 -2.15
C VAL A 81 -2.48 11.32 -3.55
N GLY A 82 -1.75 10.21 -3.65
CA GLY A 82 -1.21 9.65 -4.89
C GLY A 82 -0.41 8.39 -4.65
#